data_AF-A0A8T7C1Z3-F1
#
_entry.id   AF-A0A8T7C1Z3-F1
#
_cell.length_a   1.000
_cell.length_b   1.000
_cell.length_c   1.000
_cell.angle_alpha   90.00
_cell.angle_beta   90.00
_cell.angle_gamma   90.00
#
_symmetry.space_group_name_H-M   'P 1'
#
loop_
_entity.id
_entity.type
_entity.pdbx_description
1 polymer ?
#
loop_
_entity_poly.entity_id
_entity_poly.type
_entity_poly.pdbx_seq_one_letter_code
_entity_poly.pdbx_strand_id
1 'polypeptide(L)'
;KATTVYCSDDRNTALTRAKNNEQLAPLQCDSSTKVKSQYDTGRQVGLNGTPAIVTSSGELIAGYLPAKSLLTRLDRSANLAK
;
A
#
# COMPACT_ATOMS: atom_id res chain seq x y z
N LYS A 1 -8.59 8.27 8.67
CA LYS A 1 -8.36 6.80 8.67
C LYS A 1 -6.89 6.45 8.43
N ALA A 2 -6.29 6.80 7.28
CA ALA A 2 -4.89 6.43 6.99
C ALA A 2 -3.86 6.99 7.99
N THR A 3 -3.98 8.26 8.37
CA THR A 3 -3.15 8.89 9.42
C THR A 3 -3.25 8.16 10.76
N THR A 4 -4.47 7.85 11.19
CA THR A 4 -4.74 7.09 12.41
C THR A 4 -4.12 5.69 12.39
N VAL A 5 -4.27 4.95 11.27
CA VAL A 5 -3.65 3.63 11.09
C VAL A 5 -2.12 3.74 11.17
N TYR A 6 -1.54 4.75 10.53
CA TYR A 6 -0.10 4.97 10.54
C TYR A 6 0.45 5.37 11.92
N CYS A 7 -0.35 6.06 12.74
CA CYS A 7 -0.01 6.39 14.13
C CYS A 7 -0.18 5.22 15.11
N SER A 8 -0.82 4.12 14.73
CA SER A 8 -1.06 2.99 15.64
C SER A 8 0.24 2.26 15.99
N ASP A 9 0.38 1.82 17.24
CA ASP A 9 1.46 0.93 17.68
C ASP A 9 1.39 -0.41 16.92
N ASP A 10 0.18 -0.97 16.80
CA ASP A 10 -0.11 -2.10 15.92
C ASP A 10 -0.85 -1.61 14.66
N ARG A 11 -0.06 -1.34 13.61
CA ARG A 11 -0.58 -0.89 12.32
C ARG A 11 -1.36 -1.97 11.58
N ASN A 12 -1.04 -3.25 11.77
CA ASN A 12 -1.70 -4.35 11.08
C ASN A 12 -3.13 -4.54 11.59
N THR A 13 -3.29 -4.55 12.91
CA THR A 13 -4.60 -4.59 13.56
C THR A 13 -5.41 -3.33 13.23
N ALA A 14 -4.81 -2.14 13.32
CA ALA A 14 -5.50 -0.90 12.97
C ALA A 14 -5.95 -0.86 11.50
N LEU A 15 -5.11 -1.31 10.56
CA LEU A 15 -5.47 -1.39 9.15
C LEU A 15 -6.64 -2.36 8.91
N THR A 16 -6.63 -3.52 9.59
CA THR A 16 -7.69 -4.53 9.48
C THR A 16 -9.02 -3.95 9.92
N ARG A 17 -9.06 -3.33 11.11
CA ARG A 17 -10.25 -2.64 11.63
C ARG A 17 -10.72 -1.52 10.70
N ALA A 18 -9.79 -0.72 10.17
CA ALA A 18 -10.13 0.35 9.22
C ALA A 18 -10.76 -0.19 7.92
N LYS A 19 -10.25 -1.31 7.39
CA LYS A 19 -10.79 -2.01 6.20
C LYS A 19 -12.15 -2.66 6.47
N ASN A 20 -12.41 -3.08 7.70
CA ASN A 20 -13.71 -3.58 8.16
C ASN A 20 -14.73 -2.47 8.47
N ASN A 21 -14.44 -1.21 8.11
CA ASN A 21 -15.27 -0.03 8.41
C ASN A 21 -15.47 0.28 9.90
N GLU A 22 -14.65 -0.26 10.79
CA GLU A 22 -14.66 0.12 12.20
C GLU A 22 -14.14 1.56 12.40
N GLN A 23 -14.63 2.23 13.44
CA GLN A 23 -14.06 3.51 13.88
C GLN A 23 -12.77 3.26 14.66
N LEU A 24 -11.73 4.02 14.29
CA LEU A 24 -10.48 4.09 15.01
C LEU A 24 -10.43 5.39 15.81
N ALA A 25 -10.09 5.30 17.09
CA ALA A 25 -9.82 6.49 17.89
C ALA A 25 -8.66 7.26 17.26
N PRO A 26 -8.80 8.59 17.04
CA PRO A 26 -7.72 9.39 16.47
C PRO A 26 -6.53 9.42 17.44
N LEU A 27 -5.35 9.11 16.91
CA LEU A 27 -4.08 9.19 17.61
C LEU A 27 -3.32 10.42 17.12
N GLN A 28 -2.64 11.11 18.05
CA GLN A 28 -1.83 12.27 17.72
C GLN A 28 -0.37 11.84 17.53
N CYS A 29 0.09 11.90 16.30
CA CYS A 29 1.49 11.73 15.93
C CYS A 29 1.74 12.43 14.58
N ASP A 30 3.00 12.57 14.16
CA ASP A 30 3.36 13.18 12.87
C ASP A 30 3.11 12.25 11.65
N SER A 31 1.98 11.54 11.64
CA SER A 31 1.62 10.64 10.53
C SER A 31 1.22 11.40 9.27
N SER A 32 0.76 12.65 9.39
CA SER A 32 0.30 13.45 8.25
C SER A 32 1.44 13.71 7.25
N THR A 33 2.64 14.01 7.73
CA THR A 33 3.82 14.21 6.85
C THR A 33 4.24 12.89 6.19
N LYS A 34 4.14 11.77 6.91
CA LYS A 34 4.48 10.42 6.39
C LYS A 34 3.49 9.93 5.33
N VAL A 35 2.19 10.07 5.57
CA VAL A 35 1.15 9.72 4.60
C VAL A 35 1.26 10.61 3.36
N LYS A 36 1.53 11.91 3.53
CA LYS A 36 1.80 12.81 2.39
C LYS A 36 3.03 12.38 1.59
N SER A 37 4.13 12.04 2.27
CA SER A 37 5.34 11.55 1.60
C SER A 37 5.06 10.30 0.77
N GLN A 38 4.29 9.34 1.30
CA GLN A 38 3.92 8.13 0.56
C GLN A 38 3.08 8.45 -0.68
N TYR A 39 2.12 9.37 -0.55
CA TYR A 39 1.30 9.83 -1.67
C TYR A 39 2.16 10.49 -2.77
N ASP A 40 3.08 11.38 -2.39
CA ASP A 40 3.95 12.08 -3.33
C ASP A 40 4.93 11.11 -4.02
N THR A 41 5.52 10.16 -3.28
CA THR A 41 6.36 9.09 -3.86
C THR A 41 5.58 8.25 -4.86
N GLY A 42 4.33 7.89 -4.54
CA GLY A 42 3.47 7.15 -5.47
C GLY A 42 3.29 7.88 -6.80
N ARG A 43 3.02 9.19 -6.75
CA ARG A 43 2.89 10.02 -7.96
C ARG A 43 4.19 10.10 -8.76
N GLN A 44 5.34 10.21 -8.09
CA GLN A 44 6.65 10.27 -8.75
C GLN A 44 6.98 9.00 -9.54
N VAL A 45 6.56 7.83 -9.05
CA VAL A 45 6.76 6.55 -9.75
C VAL A 45 5.62 6.20 -10.70
N GLY A 46 4.73 7.16 -11.00
CA GLY A 46 3.68 7.03 -12.01
C GLY A 46 2.38 6.38 -11.53
N LEU A 47 2.14 6.24 -10.22
CA LEU A 47 0.84 5.77 -9.73
C LEU A 47 -0.23 6.83 -9.99
N ASN A 48 -1.24 6.45 -10.77
CA ASN A 48 -2.42 7.26 -11.05
C ASN A 48 -3.70 6.69 -10.41
N GLY A 49 -3.61 5.57 -9.70
CA GLY A 49 -4.75 4.91 -9.06
C GLY A 49 -4.36 3.80 -8.09
N THR A 50 -5.31 3.34 -7.29
CA THR A 50 -5.15 2.26 -6.31
C THR A 50 -6.15 1.12 -6.57
N PRO A 51 -5.83 -0.14 -6.24
CA PRO A 51 -4.53 -0.61 -5.76
C PRO A 51 -3.46 -0.60 -6.86
N ALA A 52 -2.20 -0.45 -6.46
CA ALA A 52 -1.05 -0.54 -7.35
C ALA A 52 0.11 -1.19 -6.58
N ILE A 53 0.90 -2.00 -7.28
CA ILE A 53 2.02 -2.77 -6.72
C ILE A 53 3.28 -2.39 -7.50
N VAL A 54 4.34 -2.02 -6.80
CA VAL A 54 5.69 -1.87 -7.37
C VAL A 54 6.50 -3.09 -6.93
N THR A 55 7.02 -3.85 -7.89
CA THR A 55 7.82 -5.05 -7.60
C THR A 55 9.26 -4.68 -7.23
N SER A 56 10.04 -5.65 -6.75
CA SER A 56 11.48 -5.47 -6.47
C SER A 56 12.32 -5.16 -7.72
N SER A 57 11.83 -5.51 -8.91
CA SER A 57 12.47 -5.15 -10.19
C SER A 57 12.10 -3.74 -10.67
N GLY A 58 11.22 -3.04 -9.96
CA GLY A 58 10.71 -1.73 -10.36
C GLY A 58 9.51 -1.78 -11.32
N GLU A 59 8.99 -2.96 -11.64
CA GLU A 59 7.78 -3.10 -12.45
C GLU A 59 6.55 -2.57 -11.69
N LEU A 60 5.74 -1.74 -12.37
CA LEU A 60 4.47 -1.26 -11.86
C LEU A 60 3.31 -2.16 -12.35
N ILE A 61 2.66 -2.86 -11.42
CA ILE A 61 1.42 -3.58 -11.63
C ILE A 61 0.26 -2.69 -11.15
N ALA A 62 -0.42 -2.04 -12.10
CA ALA A 62 -1.54 -1.16 -11.81
C ALA A 62 -2.87 -1.93 -11.75
N GLY A 63 -3.73 -1.54 -10.80
CA GLY A 63 -5.07 -2.08 -10.65
C GLY A 63 -5.14 -3.37 -9.82
N TYR A 64 -6.37 -3.81 -9.58
CA TYR A 64 -6.64 -5.03 -8.83
C TYR A 64 -6.33 -6.27 -9.67
N LEU A 65 -5.60 -7.21 -9.08
CA LEU A 65 -5.43 -8.56 -9.60
C LEU A 65 -5.88 -9.57 -8.52
N PRO A 66 -6.66 -10.61 -8.89
CA PRO A 66 -6.94 -11.74 -8.00
C PRO A 66 -5.66 -12.45 -7.57
N ALA A 67 -5.68 -13.06 -6.38
CA ALA A 67 -4.50 -13.66 -5.75
C ALA A 67 -3.73 -14.65 -6.65
N LYS A 68 -4.45 -15.57 -7.34
CA LYS A 68 -3.82 -16.55 -8.23
C LYS A 68 -3.12 -15.90 -9.42
N SER A 69 -3.76 -14.91 -10.05
CA SER A 69 -3.19 -14.17 -11.18
C SER A 69 -2.00 -13.30 -10.76
N LEU A 70 -2.08 -12.71 -9.56
CA LEU A 70 -0.97 -11.94 -8.99
C LEU A 70 0.24 -12.83 -8.76
N LEU A 71 0.07 -14.02 -8.18
CA LEU A 71 1.17 -14.98 -7.97
C LEU A 71 1.84 -15.34 -9.31
N THR A 72 1.06 -15.73 -10.32
CA THR A 72 1.61 -16.01 -11.66
C THR A 72 2.37 -14.82 -12.25
N ARG A 73 1.90 -13.58 -12.02
CA ARG A 73 2.61 -12.38 -12.49
C ARG A 73 3.93 -12.19 -11.75
N LEU A 74 3.93 -12.28 -10.42
CA LEU A 74 5.13 -12.10 -9.60
C LEU A 74 6.20 -13.15 -9.92
N ASP A 75 5.81 -14.42 -10.11
CA ASP A 75 6.74 -15.49 -10.48
C ASP A 75 7.40 -15.21 -11.84
N ARG A 76 6.63 -14.71 -12.81
CA ARG A 76 7.16 -14.31 -14.11
C ARG A 76 8.14 -13.16 -13.98
N SER A 77 7.77 -12.11 -13.25
CA SER A 77 8.60 -10.91 -13.06
C SER A 77 9.91 -11.22 -12.35
N ALA A 78 9.89 -12.11 -11.35
CA ALA A 78 11.09 -12.55 -10.64
C ALA A 78 12.06 -13.33 -11.55
N ASN A 79 11.53 -14.15 -12.47
CA ASN A 79 12.35 -14.90 -13.42
C ASN A 79 12.97 -14.04 -14.52
N LEU A 80 12.34 -12.91 -14.87
CA LEU A 80 12.86 -11.94 -15.86
C LEU A 80 13.94 -11.01 -15.27
N ALA A 81 14.03 -10.92 -13.94
CA ALA A 81 14.99 -10.08 -13.22
C ALA A 81 16.28 -10.82 -12.82
N LYS A 82 16.39 -12.12 -13.15
CA LYS A 82 17.64 -12.91 -13.11
C LYS A 82 18.39 -12.77 -14.42
#